data_AF-A0A7D9LMY2-F1
#
_entry.id   AF-A0A7D9LMY2-F1
#
_cell.length_a   1.000
_cell.length_b   1.000
_cell.length_c   1.000
_cell.angle_alpha   90.00
_cell.angle_beta   90.00
_cell.angle_gamma   90.00
#
_symmetry.space_group_name_H-M   'P 1'
#
loop_
_entity.id
_entity.type
_entity.pdbx_description
1 polymer ?
#
loop_
_entity_poly.entity_id
_entity_poly.type
_entity_poly.pdbx_seq_one_letter_code
_entity_poly.pdbx_strand_id
1 'polypeptide(L)'
;FTECGANNPCHVNATCTEELGSFKCYCKPGFTGDGLNCANIDECTEQPEVCHINATCSNLEGSYSCQCKPGFTGDGQLCTDIDECTEQPEVCHINATCSNLEGSYSCQCKPGFTGDGQLCTDIMECEANNPCHVNANCTEELGSFKCDCKPGFTGNGFFNCTNINECLQSDICHAEADCQDFIGTHRCTCKPGFTGDGITCT
;
A
#
# COMPACT_ATOMS: atom_id res chain seq x y z
N PHE A 1 64.24 -7.14 37.51
CA PHE A 1 63.87 -7.69 36.20
C PHE A 1 62.63 -6.94 35.76
N THR A 2 62.32 -6.89 34.47
CA THR A 2 61.05 -6.33 33.96
C THR A 2 60.31 -7.49 33.34
N GLU A 3 59.39 -8.04 34.09
CA GLU A 3 58.60 -9.23 33.79
C GLU A 3 57.69 -9.00 32.55
N CYS A 4 57.28 -7.76 32.28
CA CYS A 4 56.50 -7.35 31.11
C CYS A 4 57.34 -7.05 29.85
N GLY A 5 58.62 -7.41 29.84
CA GLY A 5 59.55 -7.19 28.73
C GLY A 5 59.39 -8.17 27.55
N ALA A 6 60.49 -8.71 27.03
CA ALA A 6 60.50 -9.52 25.81
C ALA A 6 59.78 -10.89 25.93
N ASN A 7 59.58 -11.40 27.15
CA ASN A 7 58.83 -12.64 27.42
C ASN A 7 57.59 -12.32 28.28
N ASN A 8 56.69 -11.49 27.75
CA ASN A 8 55.46 -11.11 28.44
C ASN A 8 54.62 -12.38 28.76
N PRO A 9 54.35 -12.68 30.05
CA PRO A 9 53.63 -13.87 30.49
C PRO A 9 52.11 -13.75 30.37
N CYS A 10 51.57 -12.58 30.06
CA CYS A 10 50.13 -12.34 29.98
C CYS A 10 49.51 -12.89 28.69
N HIS A 11 48.18 -13.07 28.71
CA HIS A 11 47.42 -13.42 27.51
C HIS A 11 47.63 -12.41 26.36
N VAL A 12 47.48 -12.83 25.10
CA VAL A 12 47.58 -11.94 23.92
C VAL A 12 46.59 -10.77 23.98
N ASN A 13 45.43 -11.02 24.60
CA ASN A 13 44.38 -10.02 24.83
C ASN A 13 44.42 -9.42 26.25
N ALA A 14 45.60 -9.40 26.89
CA ALA A 14 45.83 -8.73 28.16
C ALA A 14 46.95 -7.67 28.07
N THR A 15 46.96 -6.76 29.03
CA THR A 15 48.00 -5.76 29.27
C THR A 15 48.78 -6.16 30.51
N CYS A 16 50.12 -6.14 30.41
CA CYS A 16 51.02 -6.41 31.53
C CYS A 16 51.42 -5.10 32.20
N THR A 17 51.33 -5.04 33.52
CA THR A 17 51.78 -3.90 34.33
C THR A 17 52.78 -4.38 35.38
N GLU A 18 53.92 -3.71 35.46
CA GLU A 18 54.93 -3.97 36.48
C GLU A 18 54.44 -3.48 37.85
N GLU A 19 54.64 -4.29 38.88
CA GLU A 19 54.43 -3.92 40.28
C GLU A 19 55.74 -4.11 41.08
N LEU A 20 55.79 -3.57 42.30
CA LEU A 20 56.98 -3.70 43.16
C LEU A 20 57.24 -5.19 43.50
N GLY A 21 58.19 -5.79 42.77
CA GLY A 21 58.61 -7.18 42.96
C GLY A 21 57.71 -8.23 42.30
N SER A 22 56.80 -7.84 41.41
CA SER A 22 55.91 -8.74 40.66
C SER A 22 55.40 -8.06 39.38
N PHE A 23 54.56 -8.76 38.62
CA PHE A 23 53.73 -8.21 37.55
C PHE A 23 52.25 -8.50 37.82
N LYS A 24 51.37 -7.78 37.14
CA LYS A 24 49.94 -8.12 37.01
C LYS A 24 49.51 -8.06 35.56
N CYS A 25 48.59 -8.94 35.20
CA CYS A 25 47.96 -8.98 33.90
C CYS A 25 46.49 -8.54 34.03
N TYR A 26 46.03 -7.72 33.10
CA TYR A 26 44.65 -7.30 33.01
C TYR A 26 44.12 -7.53 31.61
N CYS A 27 42.98 -8.20 31.46
CA CYS A 27 42.37 -8.33 30.15
C CYS A 27 42.11 -6.95 29.53
N LYS A 28 42.35 -6.82 28.22
CA LYS A 28 42.06 -5.61 27.45
C LYS A 28 40.53 -5.35 27.47
N PRO A 29 40.08 -4.10 27.22
CA PRO A 29 38.65 -3.82 27.05
C PRO A 29 38.00 -4.76 26.02
N GLY A 30 36.77 -5.19 26.29
CA GLY A 30 36.06 -6.20 25.49
C GLY A 30 36.40 -7.65 25.84
N PHE A 31 37.29 -7.89 26.81
CA PHE A 31 37.65 -9.23 27.27
C PHE A 31 37.49 -9.39 28.79
N THR A 32 37.19 -10.61 29.23
CA THR A 32 37.03 -10.97 30.65
C THR A 32 37.91 -12.16 31.03
N GLY A 33 38.35 -12.24 32.28
CA GLY A 33 39.23 -13.30 32.78
C GLY A 33 40.24 -12.81 33.82
N ASP A 34 41.29 -13.61 34.04
CA ASP A 34 42.33 -13.37 35.05
C ASP A 34 43.58 -12.64 34.51
N GLY A 35 43.57 -12.25 33.23
CA GLY A 35 44.70 -11.60 32.55
C GLY A 35 45.74 -12.59 32.00
N LEU A 36 45.77 -13.83 32.47
CA LEU A 36 46.56 -14.92 31.90
C LEU A 36 45.73 -15.71 30.87
N ASN A 37 44.42 -15.78 31.08
CA ASN A 37 43.41 -16.28 30.17
C ASN A 37 42.33 -15.20 30.03
N CYS A 38 42.15 -14.70 28.81
CA CYS A 38 41.11 -13.72 28.52
C CYS A 38 40.19 -14.26 27.44
N ALA A 39 38.90 -14.34 27.74
CA ALA A 39 37.85 -14.68 26.80
C ALA A 39 37.18 -13.41 26.29
N ASN A 40 36.71 -13.44 25.05
CA ASN A 40 35.89 -12.36 24.50
C ASN A 40 34.61 -12.23 25.35
N ILE A 41 34.22 -10.99 25.66
CA ILE A 41 32.89 -10.74 26.21
C ILE A 41 31.90 -10.88 25.05
N ASP A 42 30.73 -11.47 25.31
CA ASP A 42 29.64 -11.44 24.35
C ASP A 42 28.64 -10.40 24.80
N GLU A 43 28.83 -9.14 24.36
CA GLU A 43 27.98 -8.03 24.79
C GLU A 43 26.52 -8.25 24.37
N CYS A 44 26.27 -8.96 23.28
CA CYS A 44 24.90 -9.25 22.82
C CYS A 44 24.12 -10.15 23.79
N THR A 45 24.81 -11.03 24.52
CA THR A 45 24.17 -11.93 25.50
C THR A 45 24.26 -11.40 26.93
N GLU A 46 25.39 -10.78 27.28
CA GLU A 46 25.68 -10.26 28.61
C GLU A 46 25.04 -8.88 28.86
N GLN A 47 24.76 -8.12 27.79
CA GLN A 47 24.15 -6.78 27.84
C GLN A 47 23.01 -6.66 26.81
N PRO A 48 21.79 -7.14 27.12
CA PRO A 48 20.69 -7.18 26.16
C PRO A 48 20.26 -5.83 25.57
N GLU A 49 20.52 -4.74 26.30
CA GLU A 49 20.17 -3.35 25.91
C GLU A 49 21.34 -2.61 25.25
N VAL A 50 22.41 -3.33 24.84
CA VAL A 50 23.61 -2.72 24.24
C VAL A 50 23.37 -2.16 22.83
N CYS A 51 22.27 -2.57 22.18
CA CYS A 51 21.81 -2.07 20.89
C CYS A 51 20.35 -1.61 21.01
N HIS A 52 19.90 -0.79 20.06
CA HIS A 52 18.49 -0.38 19.97
C HIS A 52 17.55 -1.59 19.81
N ILE A 53 16.30 -1.48 20.29
CA ILE A 53 15.29 -2.56 20.17
C ILE A 53 15.02 -2.98 18.72
N ASN A 54 15.16 -2.01 17.79
CA ASN A 54 15.04 -2.20 16.34
C ASN A 54 16.40 -2.40 15.66
N ALA A 55 17.40 -2.91 16.37
CA ALA A 55 18.69 -3.31 15.83
C ALA A 55 18.99 -4.79 16.10
N THR A 56 19.90 -5.34 15.30
CA THR A 56 20.50 -6.66 15.48
C THR A 56 21.91 -6.46 16.04
N CYS A 57 22.22 -7.14 17.15
CA CYS A 57 23.54 -7.17 17.74
C CYS A 57 24.39 -8.29 17.13
N SER A 58 25.65 -7.99 16.83
CA SER A 58 26.66 -8.99 16.45
C SER A 58 27.88 -8.87 17.36
N ASN A 59 28.23 -9.96 18.04
CA ASN A 59 29.43 -10.04 18.85
C ASN A 59 30.67 -10.09 17.94
N LEU A 60 31.68 -9.28 18.24
CA LEU A 60 32.96 -9.23 17.52
C LEU A 60 34.09 -9.51 18.51
N GLU A 61 35.28 -9.85 18.03
CA GLU A 61 36.40 -10.05 18.94
C GLU A 61 36.84 -8.70 19.54
N GLY A 62 36.67 -8.56 20.86
CA GLY A 62 37.02 -7.37 21.63
C GLY A 62 36.04 -6.20 21.51
N SER A 63 34.87 -6.40 20.90
CA SER A 63 33.83 -5.38 20.71
C SER A 63 32.52 -6.02 20.26
N TYR A 64 31.51 -5.20 20.00
CA TYR A 64 30.28 -5.59 19.31
C TYR A 64 29.96 -4.61 18.19
N SER A 65 28.97 -4.96 17.35
CA SER A 65 28.33 -4.03 16.42
C SER A 65 26.81 -4.12 16.49
N CYS A 66 26.16 -2.98 16.29
CA CYS A 66 24.71 -2.86 16.20
C CYS A 66 24.36 -2.43 14.78
N GLN A 67 23.36 -3.07 14.18
CA GLN A 67 22.84 -2.67 12.87
C GLN A 67 21.33 -2.60 12.93
N CYS A 68 20.73 -1.48 12.50
CA CYS A 68 19.27 -1.36 12.42
C CYS A 68 18.67 -2.49 11.58
N LYS A 69 17.54 -3.02 12.04
CA LYS A 69 16.74 -4.04 11.34
C LYS A 69 16.22 -3.47 10.01
N PRO A 70 15.87 -4.32 9.03
CA PRO A 70 15.22 -3.87 7.80
C PRO A 70 13.99 -3.00 8.11
N GLY A 71 13.78 -1.94 7.31
CA GLY A 71 12.72 -0.93 7.56
C GLY A 71 13.13 0.19 8.52
N PHE A 72 14.34 0.14 9.10
CA PHE A 72 14.84 1.18 10.00
C PHE A 72 16.18 1.74 9.52
N THR A 73 16.45 3.00 9.87
CA THR A 73 17.70 3.71 9.58
C THR A 73 18.31 4.28 10.87
N GLY A 74 19.63 4.45 10.89
CA GLY A 74 20.37 4.96 12.05
C GLY A 74 21.72 4.28 12.25
N ASP A 75 22.28 4.43 13.45
CA ASP A 75 23.62 3.93 13.82
C ASP A 75 23.59 2.58 14.58
N GLY A 76 22.41 1.99 14.76
CA GLY A 76 22.21 0.75 15.51
C GLY A 76 22.02 0.96 17.02
N GLN A 77 22.40 2.13 17.55
CA GLN A 77 22.11 2.56 18.92
C GLN A 77 20.83 3.39 18.98
N LEU A 78 20.55 4.12 17.91
CA LEU A 78 19.26 4.72 17.63
C LEU A 78 18.81 4.25 16.24
N CYS A 79 17.64 3.66 16.17
CA CYS A 79 17.02 3.26 14.90
C CYS A 79 15.64 3.90 14.78
N THR A 80 15.45 4.69 13.73
CA THR A 80 14.18 5.31 13.38
C THR A 80 13.56 4.58 12.20
N ASP A 81 12.24 4.48 12.23
CA ASP A 81 11.46 3.94 11.12
C ASP A 81 11.75 4.72 9.82
N ILE A 82 11.84 4.00 8.70
CA ILE A 82 11.94 4.60 7.37
C ILE A 82 10.53 4.74 6.84
N ASP A 83 10.08 5.97 6.57
CA ASP A 83 8.80 6.17 5.89
C ASP A 83 8.95 5.90 4.39
N GLU A 84 8.75 4.65 3.97
CA GLU A 84 8.97 4.26 2.58
C GLU A 84 8.00 4.97 1.62
N CYS A 85 6.82 5.39 2.09
CA CYS A 85 5.85 6.11 1.27
C CYS A 85 6.35 7.51 0.87
N THR A 86 7.18 8.13 1.71
CA THR A 86 7.74 9.48 1.45
C THR A 86 9.12 9.41 0.79
N GLU A 87 9.96 8.48 1.25
CA GLU A 87 11.34 8.32 0.76
C GLU A 87 11.40 7.58 -0.58
N GLN A 88 10.40 6.74 -0.89
CA GLN A 88 10.31 5.96 -2.13
C GLN A 88 8.92 6.16 -2.79
N PRO A 89 8.72 7.24 -3.57
CA PRO A 89 7.41 7.56 -4.15
C PRO A 89 6.81 6.47 -5.05
N GLU A 90 7.65 5.63 -5.64
CA GLU A 90 7.28 4.53 -6.56
C GLU A 90 7.22 3.17 -5.84
N VAL A 91 7.21 3.15 -4.50
CA VAL A 91 7.18 1.90 -3.71
C VAL A 91 5.87 1.14 -3.83
N CYS A 92 4.80 1.81 -4.26
CA CYS A 92 3.50 1.23 -4.59
C CYS A 92 3.12 1.56 -6.03
N HIS A 93 2.16 0.81 -6.59
CA HIS A 93 1.61 1.11 -7.91
C HIS A 93 0.98 2.53 -7.96
N ILE A 94 0.99 3.18 -9.13
CA ILE A 94 0.39 4.53 -9.31
C ILE A 94 -1.11 4.58 -8.96
N ASN A 95 -1.80 3.45 -9.14
CA ASN A 95 -3.20 3.25 -8.77
C ASN A 95 -3.38 2.60 -7.38
N ALA A 96 -2.39 2.73 -6.51
CA ALA A 96 -2.46 2.32 -5.11
C ALA A 96 -2.24 3.51 -4.17
N THR A 97 -2.67 3.34 -2.93
CA THR A 97 -2.37 4.21 -1.80
C THR A 97 -1.33 3.52 -0.92
N CYS A 98 -0.28 4.25 -0.58
CA CYS A 98 0.76 3.80 0.35
C CYS A 98 0.41 4.20 1.78
N SER A 99 0.59 3.28 2.73
CA SER A 99 0.51 3.55 4.17
C SER A 99 1.80 3.07 4.85
N ASN A 100 2.51 3.99 5.50
CA ASN A 100 3.70 3.66 6.28
C ASN A 100 3.32 2.89 7.55
N LEU A 101 4.10 1.87 7.90
CA LEU A 101 3.95 1.05 9.09
C LEU A 101 5.30 0.99 9.82
N GLU A 102 5.32 0.61 11.09
CA GLU A 102 6.61 0.50 11.78
C GLU A 102 7.40 -0.70 11.23
N GLY A 103 8.57 -0.43 10.65
CA GLY A 103 9.51 -1.37 10.05
C GLY A 103 9.11 -1.88 8.66
N SER A 104 8.09 -1.30 8.02
CA SER A 104 7.58 -1.72 6.71
C SER A 104 6.57 -0.70 6.16
N TYR A 105 6.05 -0.94 4.97
CA TYR A 105 4.90 -0.22 4.42
C TYR A 105 3.82 -1.21 3.95
N SER A 106 2.67 -0.67 3.58
CA SER A 106 1.61 -1.42 2.90
C SER A 106 1.05 -0.63 1.72
N CYS A 107 0.76 -1.34 0.64
CA CYS A 107 0.15 -0.79 -0.57
C CYS A 107 -1.26 -1.36 -0.71
N GLN A 108 -2.24 -0.50 -1.01
CA GLN A 108 -3.61 -0.92 -1.29
C GLN A 108 -4.09 -0.28 -2.57
N CYS A 109 -4.59 -1.08 -3.52
CA CYS A 109 -5.17 -0.54 -4.75
C CYS A 109 -6.31 0.45 -4.44
N LYS A 110 -6.36 1.55 -5.19
CA LYS A 110 -7.41 2.57 -5.12
C LYS A 110 -8.76 1.96 -5.52
N PRO A 111 -9.90 2.55 -5.10
CA PRO A 111 -11.22 2.12 -5.56
C PRO A 111 -11.29 2.04 -7.09
N GLY A 112 -11.98 1.02 -7.61
CA GLY A 112 -12.03 0.73 -9.06
C GLY A 112 -10.85 -0.12 -9.57
N PHE A 113 -9.86 -0.41 -8.73
CA PHE A 113 -8.73 -1.26 -9.08
C PHE A 113 -8.61 -2.47 -8.15
N THR A 114 -8.01 -3.55 -8.66
CA THR A 114 -7.75 -4.79 -7.94
C THR A 114 -6.31 -5.24 -8.12
N GLY A 115 -5.77 -5.98 -7.15
CA GLY A 115 -4.38 -6.44 -7.14
C GLY A 115 -3.78 -6.47 -5.73
N ASP A 116 -2.44 -6.51 -5.66
CA ASP A 116 -1.68 -6.60 -4.41
C ASP A 116 -1.14 -5.24 -3.93
N GLY A 117 -1.47 -4.15 -4.63
CA GLY A 117 -0.99 -2.79 -4.34
C GLY A 117 0.36 -2.45 -4.98
N GLN A 118 1.16 -3.45 -5.36
CA GLN A 118 2.37 -3.30 -6.17
C GLN A 118 2.04 -3.35 -7.67
N LEU A 119 1.03 -4.14 -8.02
CA LEU A 119 0.39 -4.16 -9.31
C LEU A 119 -1.11 -3.98 -9.09
N CYS A 120 -1.69 -2.95 -9.70
CA CYS A 120 -3.14 -2.73 -9.68
C CYS A 120 -3.69 -2.65 -11.10
N THR A 121 -4.65 -3.50 -11.40
CA THR A 121 -5.38 -3.53 -12.67
C THR A 121 -6.79 -3.00 -12.48
N ASP A 122 -7.33 -2.42 -13.54
CA ASP A 122 -8.71 -1.95 -13.58
C ASP A 122 -9.68 -3.11 -13.29
N ILE A 123 -10.73 -2.82 -12.53
CA ILE A 123 -11.85 -3.75 -12.38
C ILE A 123 -12.72 -3.60 -13.64
N MET A 124 -13.29 -4.70 -14.13
CA MET A 124 -14.27 -4.68 -15.21
C MET A 124 -15.67 -4.85 -14.60
N GLU A 125 -16.24 -3.77 -14.07
CA GLU A 125 -17.48 -3.80 -13.30
C GLU A 125 -18.66 -4.28 -14.16
N CYS A 126 -18.70 -3.91 -15.44
CA CYS A 126 -19.79 -4.32 -16.34
C CYS A 126 -19.74 -5.82 -16.66
N GLU A 127 -18.55 -6.43 -16.72
CA GLU A 127 -18.38 -7.86 -17.01
C GLU A 127 -18.54 -8.75 -15.79
N ALA A 128 -18.05 -8.32 -14.62
CA ALA A 128 -18.02 -9.15 -13.42
C ALA A 128 -19.42 -9.34 -12.82
N ASN A 129 -20.15 -8.25 -12.61
CA ASN A 129 -21.52 -8.26 -12.10
C ASN A 129 -22.16 -6.89 -12.36
N ASN A 130 -22.72 -6.72 -13.56
CA ASN A 130 -23.21 -5.44 -14.06
C ASN A 130 -24.02 -4.67 -12.99
N PRO A 131 -23.49 -3.56 -12.46
CA PRO A 131 -24.08 -2.81 -11.36
C PRO A 131 -25.20 -1.85 -11.79
N CYS A 132 -25.45 -1.74 -13.10
CA CYS A 132 -26.44 -0.82 -13.65
C CYS A 132 -27.88 -1.37 -13.58
N HIS A 133 -28.84 -0.47 -13.63
CA HIS A 133 -30.26 -0.80 -13.70
C HIS A 133 -30.56 -1.61 -14.97
N VAL A 134 -31.59 -2.48 -14.94
CA VAL A 134 -31.96 -3.35 -16.08
C VAL A 134 -32.24 -2.58 -17.38
N ASN A 135 -32.74 -1.34 -17.25
CA ASN A 135 -33.00 -0.42 -18.36
C ASN A 135 -31.87 0.60 -18.57
N ALA A 136 -30.64 0.31 -18.15
CA ALA A 136 -29.45 1.10 -18.41
C ALA A 136 -28.40 0.29 -19.18
N ASN A 137 -27.53 1.01 -19.90
CA ASN A 137 -26.31 0.47 -20.49
C ASN A 137 -25.14 0.77 -19.56
N CYS A 138 -24.29 -0.23 -19.35
CA CYS A 138 -23.05 -0.11 -18.60
C CYS A 138 -21.90 0.14 -19.58
N THR A 139 -21.01 1.08 -19.25
CA THR A 139 -19.78 1.35 -20.00
C THR A 139 -18.61 1.42 -19.03
N GLU A 140 -17.55 0.66 -19.32
CA GLU A 140 -16.32 0.66 -18.51
C GLU A 140 -15.59 1.99 -18.63
N GLU A 141 -15.03 2.47 -17.53
CA GLU A 141 -14.17 3.65 -17.45
C GLU A 141 -12.94 3.33 -16.60
N LEU A 142 -11.80 3.99 -16.84
CA LEU A 142 -10.61 3.67 -16.04
C LEU A 142 -10.84 4.04 -14.56
N GLY A 143 -10.76 3.03 -13.68
CA GLY A 143 -11.01 3.11 -12.25
C GLY A 143 -12.49 3.25 -11.87
N SER A 144 -13.42 3.02 -12.81
CA SER A 144 -14.85 3.14 -12.55
C SER A 144 -15.71 2.56 -13.68
N PHE A 145 -17.00 2.87 -13.63
CA PHE A 145 -17.94 2.53 -14.68
C PHE A 145 -19.04 3.58 -14.72
N LYS A 146 -19.72 3.65 -15.85
CA LYS A 146 -20.84 4.56 -16.05
C LYS A 146 -22.10 3.79 -16.44
N CYS A 147 -23.22 4.20 -15.85
CA CYS A 147 -24.54 3.69 -16.17
C CYS A 147 -25.38 4.81 -16.80
N ASP A 148 -25.77 4.63 -18.06
CA ASP A 148 -26.68 5.55 -18.74
C ASP A 148 -28.00 4.84 -19.03
N CYS A 149 -29.14 5.47 -18.70
CA CYS A 149 -30.45 4.90 -19.04
C CYS A 149 -30.55 4.69 -20.57
N LYS A 150 -31.14 3.55 -20.95
CA LYS A 150 -31.43 3.23 -22.35
C LYS A 150 -32.38 4.29 -22.94
N PRO A 151 -32.38 4.49 -24.27
CA PRO A 151 -33.33 5.40 -24.92
C PRO A 151 -34.78 5.13 -24.50
N GLY A 152 -35.56 6.21 -24.29
CA GLY A 152 -36.93 6.13 -23.77
C GLY A 152 -37.03 6.02 -22.24
N PHE A 153 -35.89 6.00 -21.53
CA PHE A 153 -35.85 6.00 -20.06
C PHE A 153 -35.07 7.19 -19.51
N THR A 154 -35.45 7.63 -18.31
CA THR A 154 -34.78 8.70 -17.57
C THR A 154 -34.50 8.27 -16.13
N GLY A 155 -33.46 8.81 -15.52
CA GLY A 155 -33.06 8.49 -14.16
C GLY A 155 -31.56 8.56 -13.94
N ASN A 156 -31.05 7.79 -12.98
CA ASN A 156 -29.64 7.79 -12.59
C ASN A 156 -28.83 6.63 -13.17
N GLY A 157 -29.44 5.69 -13.89
CA GLY A 157 -28.73 4.57 -14.50
C GLY A 157 -28.38 3.41 -13.56
N PHE A 158 -28.21 3.64 -12.25
CA PHE A 158 -27.79 2.61 -11.29
C PHE A 158 -28.96 1.78 -10.74
N PHE A 159 -29.93 2.45 -10.14
CA PHE A 159 -31.10 1.80 -9.54
C PHE A 159 -32.42 2.43 -9.99
N ASN A 160 -32.35 3.48 -10.79
CA ASN A 160 -33.51 4.17 -11.31
C ASN A 160 -33.34 4.49 -12.79
N CYS A 161 -34.11 3.79 -13.62
CA CYS A 161 -34.45 4.22 -14.98
C CYS A 161 -35.94 3.96 -15.20
N THR A 162 -36.72 5.04 -15.21
CA THR A 162 -38.17 5.00 -15.41
C THR A 162 -38.52 5.38 -16.84
N ASN A 163 -39.64 4.85 -17.34
CA ASN A 163 -40.16 5.21 -18.65
C ASN A 163 -40.35 6.73 -18.76
N ILE A 164 -39.89 7.32 -19.85
CA ILE A 164 -40.24 8.69 -20.20
C ILE A 164 -41.63 8.63 -20.81
N ASN A 165 -42.54 9.49 -20.37
CA ASN A 165 -43.79 9.69 -21.10
C ASN A 165 -43.55 10.76 -22.18
N GLU A 166 -43.27 10.32 -23.40
CA GLU A 166 -42.99 11.23 -24.51
C GLU A 166 -44.21 12.03 -24.93
N CYS A 167 -45.42 11.55 -24.66
CA CYS A 167 -46.67 12.27 -24.96
C CYS A 167 -46.87 13.54 -24.13
N LEU A 168 -46.07 13.77 -23.09
CA LEU A 168 -46.02 15.04 -22.36
C LEU A 168 -45.09 16.07 -23.00
N GLN A 169 -44.29 15.68 -24.01
CA GLN A 169 -43.39 16.58 -24.73
C GLN A 169 -44.13 17.24 -25.90
N SER A 170 -43.85 18.53 -26.13
CA SER A 170 -44.40 19.25 -27.29
C SER A 170 -43.80 18.70 -28.59
N ASP A 171 -44.59 18.71 -29.67
CA ASP A 171 -44.17 18.40 -31.04
C ASP A 171 -43.68 16.96 -31.28
N ILE A 172 -44.03 16.01 -30.39
CA ILE A 172 -43.65 14.59 -30.55
C ILE A 172 -44.52 13.86 -31.61
N CYS A 173 -45.81 14.22 -31.72
CA CYS A 173 -46.76 13.70 -32.70
C CYS A 173 -47.35 14.84 -33.53
N HIS A 174 -47.89 14.53 -34.71
CA HIS A 174 -48.64 15.49 -35.51
C HIS A 174 -49.82 16.06 -34.71
N ALA A 175 -50.21 17.32 -34.94
CA ALA A 175 -51.35 17.95 -34.26
C ALA A 175 -52.68 17.18 -34.47
N GLU A 176 -52.80 16.48 -35.61
CA GLU A 176 -53.93 15.61 -35.95
C GLU A 176 -53.67 14.13 -35.66
N ALA A 177 -52.76 13.81 -34.74
CA ALA A 177 -52.53 12.47 -34.24
C ALA A 177 -52.80 12.39 -32.73
N ASP A 178 -53.23 11.23 -32.28
CA ASP A 178 -53.28 10.85 -30.86
C ASP A 178 -51.95 10.19 -30.47
N CYS A 179 -51.42 10.52 -29.29
CA CYS A 179 -50.20 9.94 -28.74
C CYS A 179 -50.51 8.86 -27.70
N GLN A 180 -49.79 7.73 -27.78
CA GLN A 180 -49.84 6.64 -26.82
C GLN A 180 -48.42 6.35 -26.29
N ASP A 181 -48.27 6.44 -24.97
CA ASP A 181 -47.03 6.13 -24.25
C ASP A 181 -46.86 4.61 -24.09
N PHE A 182 -45.67 4.10 -24.39
CA PHE A 182 -45.28 2.71 -24.25
C PHE A 182 -43.95 2.61 -23.51
N ILE A 183 -43.62 1.42 -22.99
CA ILE A 183 -42.34 1.23 -22.29
C ILE A 183 -41.18 1.39 -23.28
N GLY A 184 -40.36 2.41 -23.05
CA GLY A 184 -39.17 2.78 -23.83
C GLY A 184 -39.45 3.52 -25.14
N THR A 185 -40.70 3.89 -25.43
CA THR A 185 -41.08 4.54 -26.69
C THR A 185 -42.51 5.09 -26.66
N HIS A 186 -42.91 5.78 -27.73
CA HIS A 186 -44.29 6.21 -27.94
C HIS A 186 -44.78 5.80 -29.33
N ARG A 187 -46.09 5.87 -29.54
CA ARG A 187 -46.71 5.72 -30.84
C ARG A 187 -47.66 6.88 -31.10
N CYS A 188 -47.55 7.46 -32.29
CA CYS A 188 -48.52 8.40 -32.81
C CYS A 188 -49.46 7.69 -33.77
N THR A 189 -50.75 7.98 -33.70
CA THR A 189 -51.75 7.46 -34.64
C THR A 189 -52.64 8.59 -35.13
N CYS A 190 -52.75 8.77 -36.45
CA CYS A 190 -53.61 9.81 -37.02
C CYS A 190 -55.06 9.67 -36.54
N LYS A 191 -55.68 10.80 -36.21
CA LYS A 191 -57.09 10.87 -35.82
C LYS A 191 -57.99 10.42 -36.98
N PRO A 192 -59.23 10.00 -36.70
CA PRO A 192 -60.17 9.56 -37.74
C PRO A 192 -60.34 10.62 -38.83
N GLY A 193 -60.21 10.22 -40.10
CA GLY A 193 -60.32 11.10 -41.27
C GLY A 193 -58.98 11.56 -41.84
N PHE A 194 -57.86 11.31 -41.16
CA PHE A 194 -56.51 11.57 -41.66
C PHE A 194 -55.76 10.25 -41.92
N THR A 195 -54.76 10.31 -42.79
CA THR A 195 -53.89 9.18 -43.13
C THR A 195 -52.42 9.56 -43.00
N GLY A 196 -51.57 8.61 -42.58
CA GLY A 196 -50.14 8.85 -42.38
C GLY A 196 -49.52 7.97 -41.28
N ASP A 197 -48.32 8.32 -40.85
CA ASP A 197 -47.53 7.61 -39.83
C ASP A 197 -47.73 8.15 -38.40
N GLY A 198 -48.61 9.15 -38.23
CA GLY A 198 -48.88 9.79 -36.94
C GLY A 198 -47.90 10.92 -36.58
N ILE A 199 -46.71 10.94 -37.19
CA ILE A 199 -45.79 12.10 -37.16
C ILE A 199 -46.20 13.10 -38.25
N THR A 200 -46.73 12.58 -39.35
CA THR A 200 -47.38 13.31 -40.43
C THR A 200 -48.78 12.74 -40.64
N CYS A 201 -49.79 13.62 -40.73
CA CYS A 201 -51.17 13.22 -41.01
C CYS A 201 -51.78 14.20 -42.03
N THR A 202 -52.35 13.65 -43.11
CA THR A 202 -52.99 14.39 -44.22
C THR A 202 -54.39 13.88 -44.48
#